data_AF-A0A7S3L4S0-F1
#
_entry.id   AF-A0A7S3L4S0-F1
#
_cell.length_a   1.000
_cell.length_b   1.000
_cell.length_c   1.000
_cell.angle_alpha   90.00
_cell.angle_beta   90.00
_cell.angle_gamma   90.00
#
_symmetry.space_group_name_H-M   'P 1'
#
loop_
_entity.id
_entity.type
_entity.pdbx_description
1 polymer ?
#
loop_
_entity_poly.entity_id
_entity_poly.type
_entity_poly.pdbx_seq_one_letter_code
_entity_poly.pdbx_strand_id
1 'polypeptide(L)'
;MSGSSFVSRFKRLPVTLYRLQGRLPVKLRDHATQMAAGRQSYDLKTHDDGKVHPAHGDTFIGPNGMSLRPATENMYHIAKNYRGNVTVYRMQEGMDVPDGLIVLHERDDHYSLQTDEPVELETLNERLTKFLETLPTQTRDQFVEQLEDPDDQDN
;
A
#
# COMPACT_ATOMS: atom_id res chain seq x y z
N MET A 1 -7.42 -18.51 20.36
CA MET A 1 -7.95 -18.94 19.04
C MET A 1 -7.69 -17.81 18.06
N SER A 2 -6.74 -17.99 17.15
CA SER A 2 -6.41 -16.99 16.12
C SER A 2 -7.46 -17.13 15.01
N GLY A 3 -8.38 -16.17 14.92
CA GLY A 3 -9.36 -16.13 13.83
C GLY A 3 -8.61 -15.92 12.51
N SER A 4 -8.86 -16.77 11.51
CA SER A 4 -8.26 -16.58 10.20
C SER A 4 -8.86 -15.33 9.56
N SER A 5 -8.03 -14.32 9.28
CA SER A 5 -8.46 -13.17 8.49
C SER A 5 -8.59 -13.63 7.04
N PHE A 6 -9.81 -13.63 6.51
CA PHE A 6 -10.04 -13.89 5.09
C PHE A 6 -9.50 -12.73 4.26
N VAL A 7 -8.68 -13.05 3.26
CA VAL A 7 -8.06 -12.06 2.39
C VAL A 7 -8.89 -11.91 1.12
N SER A 8 -9.39 -10.70 0.87
CA SER A 8 -10.07 -10.37 -0.39
C SER A 8 -9.07 -9.81 -1.41
N ARG A 9 -9.29 -10.11 -2.70
CA ARG A 9 -8.39 -9.71 -3.80
C ARG A 9 -9.14 -8.94 -4.86
N PHE A 10 -8.56 -7.84 -5.33
CA PHE A 10 -9.22 -6.87 -6.18
C PHE A 10 -8.36 -6.49 -7.37
N LYS A 11 -8.96 -6.63 -8.57
CA LYS A 11 -8.48 -6.02 -9.82
C LYS A 11 -9.18 -4.69 -10.13
N ARG A 12 -10.20 -4.35 -9.35
CA ARG A 12 -10.89 -3.07 -9.37
C ARG A 12 -11.11 -2.64 -7.92
N LEU A 13 -10.74 -1.41 -7.59
CA LEU A 13 -10.67 -0.96 -6.20
C LEU A 13 -12.06 -0.95 -5.55
N PRO A 14 -12.24 -1.59 -4.38
CA PRO A 14 -13.53 -1.68 -3.70
C PRO A 14 -13.87 -0.44 -2.89
N VAL A 15 -12.88 0.44 -2.67
CA VAL A 15 -12.99 1.69 -1.92
C VAL A 15 -11.88 2.63 -2.39
N THR A 16 -12.03 3.93 -2.12
CA THR A 16 -10.95 4.89 -2.33
C THR A 16 -9.81 4.60 -1.34
N LEU A 17 -8.59 4.43 -1.87
CA LEU A 17 -7.38 4.13 -1.11
C LEU A 17 -6.35 5.24 -1.24
N TYR A 18 -5.55 5.41 -0.20
CA TYR A 18 -4.53 6.44 -0.12
C TYR A 18 -3.17 5.81 0.19
N ARG A 19 -2.12 6.38 -0.43
CA ARG A 19 -0.72 6.03 -0.18
C ARG A 19 0.06 7.26 0.26
N LEU A 20 0.67 7.18 1.44
CA LEU A 20 1.72 8.11 1.82
C LEU A 20 3.06 7.64 1.24
N GLN A 21 3.66 8.46 0.37
CA GLN A 21 4.93 8.16 -0.28
C GLN A 21 5.90 9.33 -0.12
N GLY A 22 7.02 9.08 0.58
CA GLY A 22 8.00 10.13 0.87
C GLY A 22 8.76 10.65 -0.34
N ARG A 23 9.11 9.77 -1.29
CA ARG A 23 9.75 10.14 -2.56
C ARG A 23 9.53 9.07 -3.62
N LEU A 24 9.61 9.46 -4.89
CA LEU A 24 9.79 8.55 -6.01
C LEU A 24 11.30 8.41 -6.35
N PRO A 25 11.73 7.31 -6.99
CA PRO A 25 10.94 6.10 -7.27
C PRO A 25 10.55 5.36 -5.97
N VAL A 26 9.52 4.51 -6.05
CA VAL A 26 9.11 3.61 -4.97
C VAL A 26 10.28 2.68 -4.61
N LYS A 27 10.49 2.48 -3.30
CA LYS A 27 11.50 1.56 -2.76
C LYS A 27 10.91 0.74 -1.62
N LEU A 28 10.27 -0.37 -1.96
CA LEU A 28 9.82 -1.34 -0.99
C LEU A 28 11.01 -1.98 -0.26
N ARG A 29 10.85 -2.23 1.04
CA ARG A 29 11.87 -2.75 1.93
C ARG A 29 11.75 -4.28 2.03
N ASP A 30 12.74 -4.97 1.49
CA ASP A 30 12.88 -6.42 1.67
C ASP A 30 13.22 -6.78 3.12
N HIS A 31 12.51 -7.76 3.67
CA HIS A 31 12.70 -8.30 5.02
C HIS A 31 14.15 -8.69 5.31
N ALA A 32 14.78 -9.53 4.47
CA ALA A 32 16.11 -10.07 4.77
C ALA A 32 17.14 -8.94 4.90
N THR A 33 17.08 -7.98 3.99
CA THR A 33 17.91 -6.77 3.99
C THR A 33 17.65 -5.90 5.22
N GLN A 34 16.39 -5.71 5.62
CA GLN A 34 16.07 -4.93 6.82
C GLN A 34 16.55 -5.61 8.11
N MET A 35 16.37 -6.93 8.23
CA MET A 35 16.81 -7.69 9.41
C MET A 35 18.34 -7.69 9.53
N ALA A 36 19.06 -7.87 8.42
CA ALA A 36 20.52 -7.78 8.40
C ALA A 36 21.04 -6.40 8.85
N ALA A 37 20.26 -5.34 8.62
CA ALA A 37 20.56 -3.98 9.06
C ALA A 37 20.06 -3.66 10.49
N GLY A 38 19.56 -4.65 11.25
CA GLY A 38 19.04 -4.45 12.61
C GLY A 38 17.73 -3.68 12.69
N ARG A 39 16.96 -3.59 11.59
CA ARG A 39 15.67 -2.90 11.52
C ARG A 39 14.53 -3.89 11.75
N GLN A 40 13.38 -3.39 12.16
CA GLN A 40 12.19 -4.21 12.44
C GLN A 40 11.07 -4.07 11.40
N SER A 41 11.10 -3.01 10.59
CA SER A 41 10.03 -2.72 9.62
C SER A 41 10.45 -3.09 8.20
N TYR A 42 9.57 -3.77 7.48
CA TYR A 42 9.74 -4.23 6.10
C TYR A 42 8.38 -4.21 5.39
N ASP A 43 8.38 -4.27 4.05
CA ASP A 43 7.16 -4.19 3.23
C ASP A 43 6.82 -5.54 2.56
N LEU A 44 7.81 -6.41 2.36
CA LEU A 44 7.64 -7.73 1.75
C LEU A 44 8.81 -8.67 2.06
N LYS A 45 8.70 -9.91 1.58
CA LYS A 45 9.78 -10.90 1.59
C LYS A 45 10.08 -11.33 0.15
N THR A 46 11.36 -11.41 -0.21
CA THR A 46 11.76 -12.20 -1.36
C THR A 46 11.86 -13.68 -0.98
N HIS A 47 11.68 -14.55 -1.97
CA HIS A 47 11.74 -16.01 -1.82
C HIS A 47 13.10 -16.55 -2.28
N ASP A 48 13.30 -17.87 -2.17
CA ASP A 48 14.58 -18.54 -2.49
C ASP A 48 15.03 -18.34 -3.95
N ASP A 49 14.11 -18.02 -4.85
CA ASP A 49 14.37 -17.69 -6.25
C ASP A 49 14.74 -16.21 -6.48
N GLY A 50 14.85 -15.42 -5.41
CA GLY A 50 15.14 -13.99 -5.45
C GLY A 50 13.93 -13.09 -5.72
N LYS A 51 12.73 -13.67 -5.95
CA LYS A 51 11.56 -12.93 -6.41
C LYS A 51 10.58 -12.59 -5.31
N VAL A 52 9.76 -11.59 -5.58
CA VAL A 52 8.51 -11.33 -4.87
C VAL A 52 7.42 -12.17 -5.50
N HIS A 53 6.70 -12.95 -4.69
CA HIS A 53 5.59 -13.77 -5.14
C HIS A 53 4.25 -13.16 -4.73
N PRO A 54 3.18 -13.35 -5.52
CA PRO A 54 1.85 -12.97 -5.10
C PRO A 54 1.45 -13.77 -3.86
N ALA A 55 0.77 -13.12 -2.92
CA ALA A 55 0.21 -13.84 -1.79
C ALA A 55 -0.92 -14.78 -2.27
N HIS A 56 -0.78 -16.08 -2.00
CA HIS A 56 -1.74 -17.13 -2.35
C HIS A 56 -2.64 -17.53 -1.17
N GLY A 57 -3.81 -18.10 -1.47
CA GLY A 57 -4.74 -18.68 -0.49
C GLY A 57 -5.62 -17.67 0.24
N ASP A 58 -6.56 -18.16 1.05
CA ASP A 58 -7.54 -17.29 1.72
C ASP A 58 -7.00 -16.63 2.99
N THR A 59 -5.80 -17.02 3.40
CA THR A 59 -5.11 -16.50 4.59
C THR A 59 -3.71 -16.02 4.21
N PHE A 60 -3.31 -14.86 4.71
CA PHE A 60 -2.00 -14.30 4.47
C PHE A 60 -1.39 -13.74 5.75
N ILE A 61 -0.08 -13.96 5.97
CA ILE A 61 0.65 -13.51 7.16
C ILE A 61 1.87 -12.71 6.73
N GLY A 62 1.91 -11.46 7.19
CA GLY A 62 2.98 -10.51 6.93
C GLY A 62 2.54 -9.44 5.93
N PRO A 63 3.39 -8.45 5.64
CA PRO A 63 3.18 -7.53 4.53
C PRO A 63 3.69 -8.15 3.22
N ASN A 64 3.07 -7.84 2.08
CA ASN A 64 3.53 -8.27 0.75
C ASN A 64 3.50 -7.19 -0.33
N GLY A 65 3.75 -5.93 0.02
CA GLY A 65 3.63 -4.87 -0.97
C GLY A 65 3.50 -3.48 -0.40
N MET A 66 3.00 -2.60 -1.24
CA MET A 66 2.77 -1.20 -0.89
C MET A 66 1.53 -1.09 0.01
N SER A 67 1.73 -0.65 1.24
CA SER A 67 0.64 -0.34 2.18
C SER A 67 -0.25 0.79 1.64
N LEU A 68 -1.55 0.53 1.65
CA LEU A 68 -2.65 1.41 1.25
C LEU A 68 -3.72 1.41 2.36
N ARG A 69 -4.43 2.53 2.53
CA ARG A 69 -5.52 2.65 3.50
C ARG A 69 -6.64 3.55 2.99
N PRO A 70 -7.91 3.31 3.32
CA PRO A 70 -8.96 4.29 3.12
C PRO A 70 -8.75 5.51 4.03
N ALA A 71 -9.55 6.56 3.82
CA ALA A 71 -9.56 7.77 4.64
C ALA A 71 -10.18 7.53 6.03
N THR A 72 -9.56 6.67 6.83
CA THR A 72 -9.98 6.32 8.19
C THR A 72 -9.25 7.15 9.23
N GLU A 73 -9.70 7.09 10.48
CA GLU A 73 -8.98 7.66 11.63
C GLU A 73 -7.53 7.15 11.71
N ASN A 74 -7.28 5.87 11.41
CA ASN A 74 -5.93 5.31 11.35
C ASN A 74 -5.07 6.02 10.28
N MET A 75 -5.62 6.26 9.10
CA MET A 75 -4.89 6.94 8.02
C MET A 75 -4.64 8.40 8.35
N TYR A 76 -5.60 9.07 8.99
CA TYR A 76 -5.42 10.41 9.57
C TYR A 76 -4.25 10.44 10.57
N HIS A 77 -4.23 9.53 11.54
CA HIS A 77 -3.16 9.47 12.54
C HIS A 77 -1.80 9.17 11.90
N ILE A 78 -1.74 8.30 10.89
CA ILE A 78 -0.51 8.01 10.14
C ILE A 78 -0.03 9.29 9.42
N ALA A 79 -0.93 10.00 8.76
CA ALA A 79 -0.59 11.22 8.03
C ALA A 79 -0.11 12.33 8.96
N LYS A 80 -0.87 12.60 10.03
CA LYS A 80 -0.55 13.64 11.02
C LYS A 80 0.80 13.41 11.71
N ASN A 81 1.14 12.16 12.01
CA ASN A 81 2.38 11.80 12.69
C ASN A 81 3.54 11.50 11.72
N TYR A 82 3.33 11.61 10.40
CA TYR A 82 4.38 11.34 9.42
C TYR A 82 5.52 12.36 9.57
N ARG A 83 6.75 11.84 9.70
CA ARG A 83 7.96 12.67 9.84
C ARG A 83 8.55 12.97 8.47
N GLY A 84 8.77 14.27 8.20
CA GLY A 84 9.34 14.77 6.96
C GLY A 84 8.30 15.00 5.87
N ASN A 85 8.78 15.32 4.67
CA ASN A 85 7.91 15.59 3.52
C ASN A 85 7.31 14.29 2.98
N VAL A 86 6.03 14.35 2.64
CA VAL A 86 5.29 13.21 2.07
C VAL A 86 4.25 13.71 1.09
N THR A 87 4.12 12.96 -0.01
CA THR A 87 3.03 13.14 -0.97
C THR A 87 1.98 12.08 -0.70
N VAL A 88 0.72 12.49 -0.66
CA VAL A 88 -0.43 11.59 -0.53
C VAL A 88 -0.99 11.34 -1.92
N TYR A 89 -1.00 10.08 -2.35
CA TYR A 89 -1.56 9.65 -3.62
C TYR A 89 -2.94 9.07 -3.38
N ARG A 90 -3.93 9.49 -4.17
CA ARG A 90 -5.32 9.01 -4.09
C ARG A 90 -5.62 8.04 -5.23
N MET A 91 -6.13 6.86 -4.88
CA MET A 91 -6.59 5.82 -5.79
C MET A 91 -8.11 5.73 -5.66
N GLN A 92 -8.84 6.21 -6.66
CA GLN A 92 -10.29 6.33 -6.60
C GLN A 92 -10.98 4.96 -6.58
N GLU A 93 -12.04 4.82 -5.78
CA GLU A 93 -12.93 3.65 -5.84
C GLU A 93 -13.38 3.35 -7.27
N GLY A 94 -13.45 2.07 -7.61
CA GLY A 94 -13.87 1.62 -8.93
C GLY A 94 -12.81 1.81 -10.02
N MET A 95 -11.61 2.31 -9.70
CA MET A 95 -10.46 2.32 -10.61
C MET A 95 -9.95 0.89 -10.85
N ASP A 96 -9.58 0.58 -12.08
CA ASP A 96 -8.93 -0.68 -12.41
C ASP A 96 -7.47 -0.68 -11.93
N VAL A 97 -7.05 -1.77 -11.32
CA VAL A 97 -5.67 -1.99 -10.89
C VAL A 97 -4.84 -2.35 -12.13
N PRO A 98 -3.67 -1.73 -12.36
CA PRO A 98 -2.85 -2.02 -13.52
C PRO A 98 -2.48 -3.50 -13.66
N ASP A 99 -2.30 -3.95 -14.90
CA ASP A 99 -1.80 -5.30 -15.19
C ASP A 99 -0.47 -5.56 -14.47
N GLY A 100 -0.28 -6.79 -13.99
CA GLY A 100 0.91 -7.15 -13.20
C GLY A 100 0.82 -6.80 -11.71
N LEU A 101 -0.29 -6.18 -11.26
CA LEU A 101 -0.55 -5.79 -9.87
C LEU A 101 -1.93 -6.26 -9.39
N ILE A 102 -2.08 -6.42 -8.07
CA ILE A 102 -3.35 -6.77 -7.43
C ILE A 102 -3.43 -6.13 -6.05
N VAL A 103 -4.62 -5.71 -5.64
CA VAL A 103 -4.87 -5.20 -4.28
C VAL A 103 -5.40 -6.33 -3.40
N LEU A 104 -4.76 -6.52 -2.26
CA LEU A 104 -5.23 -7.40 -1.19
C LEU A 104 -5.77 -6.57 -0.05
N HIS A 105 -6.92 -6.99 0.48
CA HIS A 105 -7.41 -6.53 1.77
C HIS A 105 -6.98 -7.53 2.83
N GLU A 106 -6.06 -7.13 3.71
CA GLU A 106 -5.44 -8.04 4.67
C GLU A 106 -6.26 -8.15 5.96
N ARG A 107 -6.49 -7.02 6.62
CA ARG A 107 -7.23 -6.90 7.88
C ARG A 107 -7.62 -5.44 8.15
N ASP A 108 -8.76 -5.24 8.80
CA ASP A 108 -9.26 -3.92 9.22
C ASP A 108 -9.28 -2.93 8.04
N ASP A 109 -8.52 -1.85 8.10
CA ASP A 109 -8.41 -0.83 7.06
C ASP A 109 -7.12 -0.96 6.22
N HIS A 110 -6.37 -2.06 6.38
CA HIS A 110 -5.10 -2.25 5.70
C HIS A 110 -5.25 -3.01 4.38
N TYR A 111 -4.83 -2.35 3.31
CA TYR A 111 -4.72 -2.91 1.97
C TYR A 111 -3.25 -2.95 1.55
N SER A 112 -2.92 -3.90 0.69
CA SER A 112 -1.59 -4.04 0.10
C SER A 112 -1.70 -4.15 -1.42
N LEU A 113 -1.03 -3.24 -2.13
CA LEU A 113 -0.83 -3.35 -3.57
C LEU A 113 0.45 -4.15 -3.82
N GLN A 114 0.27 -5.35 -4.36
CA GLN A 114 1.31 -6.34 -4.59
C GLN A 114 1.36 -6.75 -6.06
N THR A 115 2.31 -7.60 -6.41
CA THR A 115 2.32 -8.26 -7.72
C THR A 115 1.27 -9.38 -7.80
N ASP A 116 0.80 -9.71 -9.00
CA ASP A 116 -0.07 -10.86 -9.30
C ASP A 116 0.69 -12.04 -9.93
N GLU A 117 2.01 -11.90 -10.15
CA GLU A 117 2.89 -12.91 -10.73
C GLU A 117 4.28 -12.83 -10.07
N PRO A 118 5.12 -13.89 -10.09
CA PRO A 118 6.47 -13.80 -9.54
C PRO A 118 7.35 -12.81 -10.31
N VAL A 119 7.87 -11.78 -9.65
CA VAL A 119 8.71 -10.73 -10.26
C VAL A 119 9.90 -10.35 -9.38
N GLU A 120 10.93 -9.76 -10.00
CA GLU A 120 12.01 -9.12 -9.25
C GLU A 120 11.49 -7.92 -8.46
N LEU A 121 12.08 -7.65 -7.29
CA LEU A 121 11.71 -6.51 -6.45
C LEU A 121 11.83 -5.17 -7.21
N GLU A 122 12.85 -5.04 -8.06
CA GLU A 122 13.04 -3.85 -8.91
C GLU A 122 11.87 -3.66 -9.87
N THR A 123 11.44 -4.72 -10.56
CA THR A 123 10.28 -4.69 -11.45
C THR A 123 9.00 -4.28 -10.72
N LEU A 124 8.77 -4.80 -9.50
CA LEU A 124 7.63 -4.38 -8.69
C LEU A 124 7.71 -2.89 -8.33
N ASN A 125 8.87 -2.40 -7.88
CA ASN A 125 9.09 -0.98 -7.58
C ASN A 125 8.86 -0.08 -8.81
N GLU A 126 9.27 -0.51 -9.99
CA GLU A 126 9.03 0.23 -11.25
C GLU A 126 7.54 0.29 -11.60
N ARG A 127 6.81 -0.83 -11.52
CA ARG A 127 5.36 -0.89 -11.77
C ARG A 127 4.62 0.04 -10.82
N LEU A 128 4.96 -0.02 -9.54
CA LEU A 128 4.37 0.84 -8.51
C LEU A 128 4.70 2.31 -8.74
N THR A 129 5.94 2.64 -9.13
CA THR A 129 6.35 4.01 -9.45
C THR A 129 5.53 4.56 -10.62
N LYS A 130 5.49 3.82 -11.74
CA LYS A 130 4.70 4.22 -12.92
C LYS A 130 3.24 4.40 -12.59
N PHE A 131 2.67 3.52 -11.76
CA PHE A 131 1.28 3.67 -11.32
C PHE A 131 1.08 4.94 -10.49
N LEU A 132 1.91 5.19 -9.48
CA LEU A 132 1.82 6.40 -8.65
C LEU A 132 1.93 7.69 -9.47
N GLU A 133 2.80 7.72 -10.49
CA GLU A 133 2.96 8.88 -11.39
C GLU A 133 1.69 9.23 -12.18
N THR A 134 0.73 8.31 -12.29
CA THR A 134 -0.56 8.57 -12.97
C THR A 134 -1.66 9.10 -12.06
N LEU A 135 -1.44 9.06 -10.74
CA LEU A 135 -2.49 9.33 -9.76
C LEU A 135 -2.53 10.81 -9.34
N PRO A 136 -3.71 11.32 -8.97
CA PRO A 136 -3.81 12.61 -8.32
C PRO A 136 -3.07 12.60 -6.97
N THR A 137 -2.42 13.72 -6.68
CA THR A 137 -1.61 13.90 -5.47
C THR A 137 -2.03 15.13 -4.69
N GLN A 138 -1.84 15.08 -3.37
CA GLN A 138 -1.96 16.23 -2.50
C GLN A 138 -0.86 16.21 -1.42
N THR A 139 -0.65 17.36 -0.78
CA THR A 139 0.26 17.45 0.36
C THR A 139 -0.35 16.77 1.58
N ARG A 140 0.48 16.43 2.56
CA ARG A 140 0.01 15.96 3.87
C ARG A 140 -1.00 16.92 4.49
N ASP A 141 -0.71 18.22 4.46
CA ASP A 141 -1.53 19.22 5.16
C ASP A 141 -2.90 19.35 4.49
N GLN A 142 -2.96 19.38 3.15
CA GLN A 142 -4.22 19.33 2.40
C GLN A 142 -5.05 18.08 2.73
N PHE A 143 -4.40 16.91 2.83
CA PHE A 143 -5.11 15.69 3.18
C PHE A 143 -5.63 15.70 4.62
N VAL A 144 -4.84 16.20 5.58
CA VAL A 144 -5.26 16.27 6.98
C VAL A 144 -6.41 17.26 7.15
N GLU A 145 -6.32 18.44 6.53
CA GLU A 145 -7.39 19.44 6.53
C GLU A 145 -8.70 18.87 5.94
N GLN A 146 -8.62 18.15 4.82
CA GLN A 146 -9.77 17.50 4.20
C GLN A 146 -10.47 16.49 5.15
N LEU A 147 -9.72 15.79 6.01
CA LEU A 147 -10.30 14.85 6.95
C LEU A 147 -10.84 15.51 8.23
N GLU A 148 -10.40 16.74 8.53
CA GLU A 148 -10.87 17.53 9.67
C GLU A 148 -12.11 18.37 9.34
N ASP A 149 -12.39 18.61 8.05
CA ASP A 149 -13.58 19.32 7.60
C ASP A 149 -14.79 18.36 7.50
N PRO A 150 -15.78 18.47 8.41
CA PRO A 150 -16.95 17.60 8.41
C PRO A 150 -17.89 17.85 7.21
N ASP A 151 -17.79 18.98 6.52
CA ASP A 151 -18.72 19.36 5.43
C ASP A 151 -18.27 18.83 4.05
N ASP A 152 -17.04 18.32 3.91
CA ASP A 152 -16.45 17.84 2.65
C ASP A 152 -16.45 16.30 2.51
N GLN A 153 -17.04 15.58 3.46
CA GLN A 153 -17.18 14.11 3.44
C GLN A 153 -18.50 13.62 2.80
N ASP A 154 -19.38 14.56 2.43
CA ASP A 154 -20.67 14.29 1.77
C ASP A 154 -20.60 14.68 0.28
N ASN A 155 -20.06 13.79 -0.57
CA ASN A 155 -20.32 13.83 -2.01
C ASN A 155 -20.14 12.47 -2.71
#